data_AF-A0A401W4M6-F1
#
_entry.id   AF-A0A401W4M6-F1
#
_cell.length_a   1.000
_cell.length_b   1.000
_cell.length_c   1.000
_cell.angle_alpha   90.00
_cell.angle_beta   90.00
_cell.angle_gamma   90.00
#
_symmetry.space_group_name_H-M   'P 1'
#
loop_
_entity.id
_entity.type
_entity.pdbx_description
1 polymer ?
#
loop_
_entity_poly.entity_id
_entity_poly.type
_entity_poly.pdbx_seq_one_letter_code
_entity_poly.pdbx_strand_id
1 'polypeptide(L)'
;MPAHAVVGESAKDGTYSYTAQVMFGEHARGCSGVLVDPQWVLTASNCFTEKPGEVLSPGKPRLKTTVTVGRTDLTSTQGTVSDVSELVPHPSRGVVLARLERPAVGVDSLPVADAPAEGGKTLTAAGFGRTKDEWAPLQLHTTALVTGKVGDDALTLTSAGPSGGICKGDAGGPVVREDENGSELVALAAGSNSAGCFGSDVTGPGQASAIRVDGLNSWMRGHFQSSLLMPGQRLNPGEKLEGRRVELRMQKDGNLAMYHKAGGQVLWATQTFGNPGAYLQMQSDGNLVVYKKTGGQGKGGNLWASDTFRSPGSYLHLQDDGNMVVYKKDGGQGKGGSLWSSDTFGRPTSLTTGMELRPGQWIENQNTTLLMQRDGNLVLQHRESGVTLWASGTSGVGNYARMQDDGNFVVYKANGGQGKGGDLWSTKTSKNPGAFLHLQDDGNLVVYKKDSVPGKGGSLWDAATWGRPNTFAGGQDLRAGQWMSSKAGLLIMRYDGNLALYRRDDSTLLWASGTSGVGNYARMQDDGNFVVYKANGGQGKGGDLWSTKTSKNPEAFLRLDDDGKLVVYKAGGGQGQGVLWKAG
;
A
#
# COMPACT_ATOMS: atom_id res chain seq x y z
N MET A 1 -54.42 27.37 12.50
CA MET A 1 -53.85 26.01 12.51
C MET A 1 -52.58 26.06 11.69
N PRO A 2 -51.38 25.79 12.24
CA PRO A 2 -50.15 25.86 11.46
C PRO A 2 -50.09 24.72 10.45
N ALA A 3 -49.61 25.07 9.25
CA ALA A 3 -49.53 24.27 8.06
C ALA A 3 -48.59 23.06 8.23
N HIS A 4 -48.92 21.98 7.52
CA HIS A 4 -48.18 20.72 7.52
C HIS A 4 -46.86 20.90 6.76
N ALA A 5 -45.78 20.39 7.35
CA ALA A 5 -44.49 20.11 6.69
C ALA A 5 -44.64 18.87 5.75
N VAL A 6 -43.70 18.39 4.93
CA VAL A 6 -42.25 18.58 4.69
C VAL A 6 -42.00 18.15 3.22
N VAL A 7 -40.78 17.74 2.82
CA VAL A 7 -40.63 16.51 2.00
C VAL A 7 -39.50 15.57 2.52
N GLY A 8 -39.48 15.31 3.83
CA GLY A 8 -38.58 14.41 4.55
C GLY A 8 -38.33 14.92 5.97
N GLU A 9 -38.50 14.12 7.03
CA GLU A 9 -38.34 14.59 8.41
C GLU A 9 -36.85 14.74 8.76
N SER A 10 -36.51 15.74 9.57
CA SER A 10 -35.16 15.86 10.13
C SER A 10 -34.84 14.58 10.92
N ALA A 11 -33.66 14.02 10.66
CA ALA A 11 -33.21 12.82 11.34
C ALA A 11 -33.10 13.09 12.84
N LYS A 12 -33.42 12.08 13.66
CA LYS A 12 -33.17 12.15 15.10
C LYS A 12 -31.67 12.18 15.35
N ASP A 13 -31.24 12.90 16.38
CA ASP A 13 -29.82 13.01 16.70
C ASP A 13 -29.16 11.63 16.84
N GLY A 14 -28.03 11.46 16.14
CA GLY A 14 -27.22 10.24 16.16
C GLY A 14 -27.73 9.11 15.25
N THR A 15 -28.86 9.23 14.57
CA THR A 15 -29.30 8.23 13.57
C THR A 15 -28.66 8.47 12.21
N TYR A 16 -28.49 7.41 11.41
CA TYR A 16 -27.92 7.48 10.05
C TYR A 16 -26.53 8.16 9.97
N SER A 17 -25.72 8.03 11.03
CA SER A 17 -24.43 8.73 11.20
C SER A 17 -23.39 8.40 10.12
N TYR A 18 -23.55 7.27 9.42
CA TYR A 18 -22.80 6.89 8.22
C TYR A 18 -23.08 7.78 7.00
N THR A 19 -24.16 8.57 7.02
CA THR A 19 -24.48 9.49 5.92
C THR A 19 -23.49 10.63 5.90
N ALA A 20 -22.89 10.85 4.73
CA ALA A 20 -21.86 11.82 4.53
C ALA A 20 -22.39 13.04 3.77
N GLN A 21 -21.98 14.24 4.18
CA GLN A 21 -22.04 15.43 3.34
C GLN A 21 -20.73 15.51 2.54
N VAL A 22 -20.83 15.66 1.21
CA VAL A 22 -19.68 15.81 0.31
C VAL A 22 -19.70 17.21 -0.29
N MET A 23 -18.75 18.06 0.10
CA MET A 23 -18.65 19.46 -0.31
C MET A 23 -17.49 19.70 -1.26
N PHE A 24 -17.70 20.48 -2.31
CA PHE A 24 -16.73 20.76 -3.37
C PHE A 24 -16.38 22.25 -3.41
N GLY A 25 -15.10 22.57 -3.61
CA GLY A 25 -14.63 23.92 -3.97
C GLY A 25 -15.07 25.01 -2.98
N GLU A 26 -14.76 24.83 -1.70
CA GLU A 26 -15.11 25.79 -0.62
C GLU A 26 -16.61 26.11 -0.55
N HIS A 27 -17.46 25.08 -0.60
CA HIS A 27 -18.92 25.16 -0.52
C HIS A 27 -19.63 25.62 -1.80
N ALA A 28 -18.97 25.55 -2.96
CA ALA A 28 -19.59 25.83 -4.26
C ALA A 28 -20.71 24.83 -4.64
N ARG A 29 -20.57 23.57 -4.23
CA ARG A 29 -21.56 22.50 -4.49
C ARG A 29 -21.54 21.47 -3.36
N GLY A 30 -22.69 20.84 -3.11
CA GLY A 30 -22.84 19.73 -2.17
C GLY A 30 -23.50 18.51 -2.82
N CYS A 31 -23.06 17.33 -2.41
CA CYS A 31 -23.71 16.04 -2.60
C CYS A 31 -23.82 15.30 -1.27
N SER A 32 -24.49 14.15 -1.28
CA SER A 32 -24.51 13.21 -0.18
C SER A 32 -23.65 11.98 -0.49
N GLY A 33 -23.35 11.19 0.52
CA GLY A 33 -22.53 9.98 0.42
C GLY A 33 -22.83 9.04 1.58
N VAL A 34 -22.16 7.89 1.60
CA VAL A 34 -22.26 6.93 2.69
C VAL A 34 -20.91 6.32 3.03
N LEU A 35 -20.58 6.27 4.32
CA LEU A 35 -19.39 5.60 4.83
C LEU A 35 -19.58 4.08 4.76
N VAL A 36 -18.76 3.43 3.95
CA VAL A 36 -18.81 1.96 3.72
C VAL A 36 -17.58 1.24 4.28
N ASP A 37 -16.56 1.99 4.67
CA ASP A 37 -15.36 1.57 5.41
C ASP A 37 -14.83 2.79 6.17
N PRO A 38 -14.12 2.65 7.32
CA PRO A 38 -13.60 3.79 8.08
C PRO A 38 -12.86 4.84 7.25
N GLN A 39 -12.25 4.48 6.12
CA GLN A 39 -11.55 5.43 5.25
C GLN A 39 -12.21 5.67 3.89
N TRP A 40 -13.40 5.11 3.63
CA TRP A 40 -14.05 5.21 2.32
C TRP A 40 -15.52 5.60 2.39
N VAL A 41 -15.85 6.65 1.63
CA VAL A 41 -17.21 7.05 1.35
C VAL A 41 -17.58 6.65 -0.08
N LEU A 42 -18.69 5.95 -0.24
CA LEU A 42 -19.30 5.66 -1.52
C LEU A 42 -20.29 6.79 -1.87
N THR A 43 -20.26 7.26 -3.11
CA THR A 43 -21.17 8.32 -3.61
C THR A 43 -21.35 8.18 -5.12
N ALA A 44 -22.20 9.01 -5.73
CA ALA A 44 -22.47 8.99 -7.15
C ALA A 44 -21.34 9.70 -7.93
N SER A 45 -20.89 9.12 -9.06
CA SER A 45 -19.78 9.68 -9.87
C SER A 45 -20.09 11.07 -10.42
N ASN A 46 -21.36 11.35 -10.72
CA ASN A 46 -21.80 12.65 -11.21
C ASN A 46 -21.61 13.79 -10.19
N CYS A 47 -21.38 13.46 -8.91
CA CYS A 47 -20.99 14.44 -7.90
C CYS A 47 -19.57 14.98 -8.10
N PHE A 48 -18.73 14.32 -8.89
CA PHE A 48 -17.37 14.76 -9.20
C PHE A 48 -17.19 15.24 -10.64
N THR A 49 -18.26 15.27 -11.44
CA THR A 49 -18.24 15.77 -12.81
C THR A 49 -18.94 17.11 -12.93
N GLU A 50 -18.58 17.90 -13.95
CA GLU A 50 -19.21 19.20 -14.24
C GLU A 50 -20.37 19.03 -15.23
N LYS A 51 -20.24 18.07 -16.17
CA LYS A 51 -21.23 17.85 -17.21
C LYS A 51 -21.85 16.45 -17.12
N PRO A 52 -23.15 16.30 -17.43
CA PRO A 52 -23.75 14.98 -17.63
C PRO A 52 -22.97 14.18 -18.68
N GLY A 53 -22.67 12.91 -18.39
CA GLY A 53 -21.96 12.01 -19.30
C GLY A 53 -20.43 12.15 -19.34
N GLU A 54 -19.85 13.07 -18.58
CA GLU A 54 -18.40 13.17 -18.40
C GLU A 54 -17.86 11.93 -17.66
N VAL A 55 -16.73 11.39 -18.12
CA VAL A 55 -16.06 10.25 -17.49
C VAL A 55 -15.16 10.75 -16.37
N LEU A 56 -15.41 10.29 -15.15
CA LEU A 56 -14.59 10.61 -14.00
C LEU A 56 -13.25 9.85 -14.06
N SER A 57 -12.14 10.57 -13.97
CA SER A 57 -10.80 9.97 -13.92
C SER A 57 -10.44 9.55 -12.48
N PRO A 58 -9.75 8.41 -12.29
CA PRO A 58 -9.24 8.00 -10.98
C PRO A 58 -8.10 8.93 -10.52
N GLY A 59 -7.89 9.00 -9.21
CA GLY A 59 -6.82 9.80 -8.59
C GLY A 59 -7.35 10.95 -7.73
N LYS A 60 -6.58 12.03 -7.59
CA LYS A 60 -6.98 13.17 -6.74
C LYS A 60 -8.21 13.89 -7.32
N PRO A 61 -9.17 14.32 -6.48
CA PRO A 61 -10.26 15.19 -6.92
C PRO A 61 -9.75 16.46 -7.62
N ARG A 62 -10.45 16.90 -8.67
CA ARG A 62 -10.12 18.14 -9.42
C ARG A 62 -10.33 19.39 -8.57
N LEU A 63 -11.40 19.42 -7.79
CA LEU A 63 -11.67 20.45 -6.80
C LEU A 63 -11.32 19.93 -5.41
N LYS A 64 -10.92 20.82 -4.49
CA LYS A 64 -10.83 20.44 -3.08
C LYS A 64 -12.20 19.91 -2.63
N THR A 65 -12.23 18.68 -2.16
CA THR A 65 -13.43 18.02 -1.68
C THR A 65 -13.26 17.70 -0.20
N THR A 66 -14.24 18.13 0.60
CA THR A 66 -14.31 17.84 2.03
C THR A 66 -15.54 16.99 2.29
N VAL A 67 -15.37 15.97 3.12
CA VAL A 67 -16.43 15.05 3.53
C VAL A 67 -16.65 15.20 5.03
N THR A 68 -17.91 15.37 5.42
CA THR A 68 -18.35 15.38 6.82
C THR A 68 -19.21 14.15 7.07
N VAL A 69 -18.89 13.37 8.11
CA VAL A 69 -19.61 12.13 8.47
C VAL A 69 -19.72 12.03 9.98
N GLY A 70 -20.73 11.32 10.48
CA GLY A 70 -20.99 11.19 11.92
C GLY A 70 -21.71 12.39 12.54
N ARG A 71 -22.50 13.12 11.74
CA ARG A 71 -23.28 14.28 12.17
C ARG A 71 -24.69 14.22 11.59
N THR A 72 -25.69 14.44 12.42
CA THR A 72 -27.06 14.78 11.98
C THR A 72 -27.20 16.30 11.83
N ASP A 73 -26.62 17.06 12.75
CA ASP A 73 -26.50 18.51 12.69
C ASP A 73 -25.07 18.93 12.29
N LEU A 74 -24.93 19.60 11.14
CA LEU A 74 -23.64 20.06 10.61
C LEU A 74 -23.01 21.21 11.43
N THR A 75 -23.78 21.89 12.29
CA THR A 75 -23.25 22.88 13.24
C THR A 75 -22.55 22.23 14.43
N SER A 76 -22.81 20.95 14.68
CA SER A 76 -22.15 20.19 15.75
C SER A 76 -20.68 19.90 15.44
N THR A 77 -19.92 19.56 16.47
CA THR A 77 -18.51 19.14 16.35
C THR A 77 -18.33 17.62 16.35
N GLN A 78 -19.43 16.85 16.38
CA GLN A 78 -19.38 15.39 16.39
C GLN A 78 -18.79 14.79 15.11
N GLY A 79 -18.55 13.48 15.07
CA GLY A 79 -18.08 12.82 13.86
C GLY A 79 -16.70 13.27 13.38
N THR A 80 -16.52 13.28 12.06
CA THR A 80 -15.26 13.55 11.36
C THR A 80 -15.48 14.44 10.14
N VAL A 81 -14.57 15.38 9.93
CA VAL A 81 -14.46 16.17 8.69
C VAL A 81 -13.11 15.83 8.05
N SER A 82 -13.08 15.35 6.82
CA SER A 82 -11.83 14.98 6.14
C SER A 82 -11.80 15.47 4.70
N ASP A 83 -10.62 15.90 4.24
CA ASP A 83 -10.39 16.07 2.81
C ASP A 83 -10.39 14.68 2.12
N VAL A 84 -10.69 14.67 0.82
CA VAL A 84 -10.62 13.48 -0.03
C VAL A 84 -9.28 13.44 -0.75
N SER A 85 -8.51 12.36 -0.55
CA SER A 85 -7.19 12.19 -1.17
C SER A 85 -7.21 11.45 -2.50
N GLU A 86 -8.23 10.62 -2.73
CA GLU A 86 -8.26 9.71 -3.87
C GLU A 86 -9.69 9.36 -4.25
N LEU A 87 -9.93 9.26 -5.55
CA LEU A 87 -11.16 8.80 -6.18
C LEU A 87 -10.87 7.53 -6.94
N VAL A 88 -11.73 6.54 -6.72
CA VAL A 88 -11.75 5.28 -7.45
C VAL A 88 -13.14 5.13 -8.08
N PRO A 89 -13.33 5.57 -9.33
CA PRO A 89 -14.58 5.40 -10.05
C PRO A 89 -14.78 3.94 -10.42
N HIS A 90 -16.00 3.42 -10.29
CA HIS A 90 -16.31 2.10 -10.83
C HIS A 90 -16.27 2.17 -12.37
N PRO A 91 -15.69 1.18 -13.07
CA PRO A 91 -15.47 1.24 -14.53
C PRO A 91 -16.75 1.35 -15.36
N SER A 92 -17.86 0.78 -14.88
CA SER A 92 -19.14 0.72 -15.61
C SER A 92 -20.36 1.22 -14.82
N ARG A 93 -20.19 1.57 -13.54
CA ARG A 93 -21.30 1.92 -12.65
C ARG A 93 -21.14 3.38 -12.26
N GLY A 94 -22.24 4.11 -12.15
CA GLY A 94 -22.24 5.55 -11.84
C GLY A 94 -21.86 5.90 -10.40
N VAL A 95 -20.93 5.15 -9.79
CA VAL A 95 -20.48 5.29 -8.41
C VAL A 95 -18.98 5.49 -8.33
N VAL A 96 -18.54 6.14 -7.25
CA VAL A 96 -17.13 6.39 -6.95
C VAL A 96 -16.88 6.16 -5.46
N LEU A 97 -15.76 5.52 -5.16
CA LEU A 97 -15.20 5.48 -3.82
C LEU A 97 -14.31 6.70 -3.63
N ALA A 98 -14.56 7.47 -2.57
CA ALA A 98 -13.78 8.62 -2.15
C ALA A 98 -13.01 8.28 -0.88
N ARG A 99 -11.67 8.23 -0.97
CA ARG A 99 -10.79 7.95 0.17
C ARG A 99 -10.64 9.18 1.04
N LEU A 100 -10.93 9.03 2.32
CA LEU A 100 -10.70 10.07 3.32
C LEU A 100 -9.21 10.15 3.67
N GLU A 101 -8.66 11.36 3.76
CA GLU A 101 -7.31 11.57 4.31
C GLU A 101 -7.18 11.12 5.77
N ARG A 102 -8.26 11.24 6.55
CA ARG A 102 -8.37 10.74 7.93
C ARG A 102 -9.56 9.80 8.04
N PRO A 103 -9.40 8.62 8.66
CA PRO A 103 -10.52 7.72 8.86
C PRO A 103 -11.57 8.34 9.80
N ALA A 104 -12.83 7.97 9.58
CA ALA A 104 -13.97 8.40 10.37
C ALA A 104 -14.03 7.67 11.72
N VAL A 105 -13.09 7.99 12.62
CA VAL A 105 -12.97 7.33 13.92
C VAL A 105 -14.23 7.53 14.77
N GLY A 106 -14.80 6.41 15.23
CA GLY A 106 -15.99 6.39 16.09
C GLY A 106 -17.30 6.58 15.33
N VAL A 107 -17.28 6.44 14.00
CA VAL A 107 -18.49 6.36 13.17
C VAL A 107 -18.54 4.98 12.53
N ASP A 108 -19.64 4.27 12.73
CA ASP A 108 -19.82 2.95 12.14
C ASP A 108 -20.07 3.07 10.64
N SER A 109 -19.39 2.24 9.86
CA SER A 109 -19.66 2.09 8.42
C SER A 109 -20.95 1.30 8.21
N LEU A 110 -21.73 1.66 7.19
CA LEU A 110 -22.94 0.95 6.83
C LEU A 110 -22.62 -0.33 6.05
N PRO A 111 -23.09 -1.53 6.50
CA PRO A 111 -22.98 -2.74 5.72
C PRO A 111 -23.69 -2.62 4.38
N VAL A 112 -23.11 -3.21 3.34
CA VAL A 112 -23.65 -3.17 1.97
C VAL A 112 -24.40 -4.47 1.70
N ALA A 113 -25.66 -4.36 1.30
CA ALA A 113 -26.51 -5.52 1.00
C ALA A 113 -25.89 -6.39 -0.11
N ASP A 114 -25.99 -7.72 0.02
CA ASP A 114 -25.56 -8.68 -1.01
C ASP A 114 -26.69 -9.06 -1.98
N ALA A 115 -27.90 -8.50 -1.78
CA ALA A 115 -29.07 -8.76 -2.60
C ALA A 115 -29.85 -7.46 -2.87
N PRO A 116 -30.48 -7.33 -4.05
CA PRO A 116 -31.29 -6.16 -4.38
C PRO A 116 -32.52 -6.03 -3.46
N ALA A 117 -33.09 -4.82 -3.40
CA ALA A 117 -34.44 -4.65 -2.85
C ALA A 117 -35.49 -5.33 -3.72
N GLU A 118 -36.54 -5.85 -3.08
CA GLU A 118 -37.75 -6.30 -3.74
C GLU A 118 -38.63 -5.11 -4.13
N GLY A 119 -39.35 -5.24 -5.25
CA GLY A 119 -40.37 -4.27 -5.67
C GLY A 119 -41.49 -4.16 -4.63
N GLY A 120 -42.00 -2.94 -4.43
CA GLY A 120 -43.08 -2.63 -3.50
C GLY A 120 -42.67 -2.51 -2.03
N LYS A 121 -41.39 -2.71 -1.67
CA LYS A 121 -40.90 -2.53 -0.31
C LYS A 121 -40.60 -1.07 0.00
N THR A 122 -40.83 -0.67 1.24
CA THR A 122 -40.44 0.64 1.76
C THR A 122 -38.96 0.62 2.14
N LEU A 123 -38.22 1.63 1.71
CA LEU A 123 -36.83 1.93 2.03
C LEU A 123 -36.74 3.34 2.60
N THR A 124 -35.67 3.62 3.35
CA THR A 124 -35.40 4.96 3.86
C THR A 124 -34.23 5.58 3.11
N ALA A 125 -34.42 6.77 2.53
CA ALA A 125 -33.33 7.57 2.00
C ALA A 125 -32.90 8.62 3.03
N ALA A 126 -31.59 8.89 3.13
CA ALA A 126 -31.04 9.95 3.95
C ALA A 126 -30.09 10.85 3.14
N GLY A 127 -30.08 12.15 3.42
CA GLY A 127 -29.22 13.09 2.69
C GLY A 127 -29.24 14.53 3.23
N PHE A 128 -28.27 15.30 2.75
CA PHE A 128 -28.09 16.73 3.02
C PHE A 128 -28.48 17.61 1.82
N GLY A 129 -29.26 17.05 0.88
CA GLY A 129 -29.81 17.79 -0.22
C GLY A 129 -30.91 18.76 0.21
N ARG A 130 -31.42 19.52 -0.76
CA ARG A 130 -32.50 20.49 -0.53
C ARG A 130 -33.69 19.83 0.13
N THR A 131 -34.34 20.57 1.02
CA THR A 131 -35.66 20.19 1.52
C THR A 131 -36.74 20.89 0.70
N LYS A 132 -37.99 20.85 1.17
CA LYS A 132 -39.09 21.65 0.63
C LYS A 132 -38.84 23.15 0.79
N ASP A 133 -38.26 23.55 1.92
CA ASP A 133 -38.24 24.93 2.40
C ASP A 133 -36.81 25.51 2.47
N GLU A 134 -35.77 24.66 2.36
CA GLU A 134 -34.38 25.05 2.50
C GLU A 134 -33.52 24.63 1.30
N TRP A 135 -32.71 25.57 0.80
CA TRP A 135 -31.78 25.33 -0.30
C TRP A 135 -30.55 24.50 0.09
N ALA A 136 -30.10 24.60 1.34
CA ALA A 136 -28.93 23.92 1.86
C ALA A 136 -29.12 23.69 3.37
N PRO A 137 -29.86 22.65 3.77
CA PRO A 137 -30.13 22.39 5.17
C PRO A 137 -28.85 22.04 5.93
N LEU A 138 -28.80 22.46 7.20
CA LEU A 138 -27.74 22.07 8.13
C LEU A 138 -28.05 20.75 8.85
N GLN A 139 -29.30 20.29 8.76
CA GLN A 139 -29.77 19.03 9.34
C GLN A 139 -29.85 17.94 8.28
N LEU A 140 -29.51 16.72 8.66
CA LEU A 140 -29.75 15.52 7.89
C LEU A 140 -31.26 15.27 7.82
N HIS A 141 -31.77 14.97 6.62
CA HIS A 141 -33.18 14.65 6.41
C HIS A 141 -33.35 13.23 5.91
N THR A 142 -34.49 12.64 6.22
CA THR A 142 -34.87 11.29 5.79
C THR A 142 -36.23 11.26 5.13
N THR A 143 -36.43 10.36 4.17
CA THR A 143 -37.74 10.14 3.55
C THR A 143 -37.97 8.66 3.27
N ALA A 144 -39.20 8.21 3.51
CA ALA A 144 -39.65 6.87 3.14
C ALA A 144 -40.00 6.82 1.64
N LEU A 145 -39.47 5.82 0.95
CA LEU A 145 -39.63 5.60 -0.49
C LEU A 145 -40.06 4.16 -0.74
N VAL A 146 -40.97 3.95 -1.69
CA VAL A 146 -41.41 2.63 -2.14
C VAL A 146 -40.63 2.25 -3.39
N THR A 147 -40.03 1.06 -3.37
CA THR A 147 -39.31 0.48 -4.51
C THR A 147 -40.28 0.19 -5.66
N GLY A 148 -39.95 0.68 -6.86
CA GLY A 148 -40.66 0.38 -8.09
C GLY A 148 -39.96 -0.69 -8.91
N LYS A 149 -39.68 -0.37 -10.19
CA LYS A 149 -38.95 -1.27 -11.09
C LYS A 149 -37.50 -1.44 -10.63
N VAL A 150 -37.09 -2.69 -10.47
CA VAL A 150 -35.71 -3.10 -10.21
C VAL A 150 -35.11 -3.57 -11.54
N GLY A 151 -34.18 -2.80 -12.09
CA GLY A 151 -33.39 -3.18 -13.26
C GLY A 151 -32.02 -3.72 -12.84
N ASP A 152 -31.15 -4.01 -13.81
CA ASP A 152 -29.86 -4.66 -13.57
C ASP A 152 -28.94 -3.86 -12.63
N ASP A 153 -28.80 -2.55 -12.89
CA ASP A 153 -27.86 -1.68 -12.16
C ASP A 153 -28.53 -0.53 -11.39
N ALA A 154 -29.84 -0.38 -11.55
CA ALA A 154 -30.62 0.72 -11.00
C ALA A 154 -32.02 0.27 -10.57
N LEU A 155 -32.63 1.04 -9.69
CA LEU A 155 -34.02 0.88 -9.29
C LEU A 155 -34.74 2.23 -9.28
N THR A 156 -36.04 2.22 -9.50
CA THR A 156 -36.89 3.40 -9.37
C THR A 156 -37.48 3.48 -7.97
N LEU A 157 -37.60 4.67 -7.43
CA LEU A 157 -38.19 4.96 -6.13
C LEU A 157 -39.33 5.96 -6.29
N THR A 158 -40.40 5.76 -5.54
CA THR A 158 -41.51 6.70 -5.44
C THR A 158 -41.74 7.07 -3.98
N SER A 159 -42.09 8.32 -3.71
CA SER A 159 -42.53 8.74 -2.38
C SER A 159 -43.57 7.80 -1.77
N ALA A 160 -43.38 7.38 -0.51
CA ALA A 160 -44.38 6.62 0.23
C ALA A 160 -45.57 7.47 0.70
N GLY A 161 -45.45 8.81 0.68
CA GLY A 161 -46.48 9.74 1.11
C GLY A 161 -46.79 10.86 0.10
N PRO A 162 -47.74 11.76 0.41
CA PRO A 162 -48.13 12.88 -0.47
C PRO A 162 -47.00 13.90 -0.65
N SER A 163 -46.03 13.87 0.26
CA SER A 163 -44.83 14.69 0.29
C SER A 163 -43.66 13.81 0.73
N GLY A 164 -42.88 13.28 -0.22
CA GLY A 164 -41.60 12.59 0.00
C GLY A 164 -40.75 12.64 -1.28
N GLY A 165 -39.43 12.65 -1.20
CA GLY A 165 -38.62 12.74 -2.41
C GLY A 165 -37.13 12.94 -2.21
N ILE A 166 -36.36 12.52 -3.20
CA ILE A 166 -34.93 12.83 -3.33
C ILE A 166 -34.81 14.19 -4.03
N CYS A 167 -33.93 15.06 -3.56
CA CYS A 167 -33.73 16.40 -4.08
C CYS A 167 -32.30 16.64 -4.56
N LYS A 168 -32.07 17.80 -5.18
CA LYS A 168 -30.71 18.22 -5.57
C LYS A 168 -29.83 18.31 -4.32
N GLY A 169 -28.69 17.62 -4.36
CA GLY A 169 -27.75 17.48 -3.24
C GLY A 169 -27.88 16.15 -2.48
N ASP A 170 -28.95 15.38 -2.69
CA ASP A 170 -29.08 14.02 -2.13
C ASP A 170 -28.39 12.96 -2.99
N ALA A 171 -27.93 13.32 -4.20
CA ALA A 171 -27.20 12.40 -5.05
C ALA A 171 -26.00 11.80 -4.29
N GLY A 172 -25.86 10.49 -4.36
CA GLY A 172 -24.89 9.69 -3.62
C GLY A 172 -25.31 9.32 -2.18
N GLY A 173 -26.40 9.88 -1.65
CA GLY A 173 -26.91 9.57 -0.32
C GLY A 173 -27.42 8.13 -0.21
N PRO A 174 -27.36 7.53 0.99
CA PRO A 174 -27.76 6.14 1.18
C PRO A 174 -29.27 5.96 1.07
N VAL A 175 -29.67 4.88 0.38
CA VAL A 175 -31.01 4.31 0.42
C VAL A 175 -30.90 2.97 1.13
N VAL A 176 -31.51 2.87 2.30
CA VAL A 176 -31.31 1.77 3.24
C VAL A 176 -32.56 0.94 3.44
N ARG A 177 -32.33 -0.35 3.68
CA ARG A 177 -33.32 -1.26 4.24
C ARG A 177 -33.05 -1.37 5.73
N GLU A 178 -34.10 -1.33 6.52
CA GLU A 178 -34.03 -1.45 7.97
C GLU A 178 -34.84 -2.67 8.41
N ASP A 179 -34.23 -3.50 9.24
CA ASP A 179 -34.84 -4.68 9.83
C ASP A 179 -34.48 -4.81 11.32
N GLU A 180 -34.82 -5.94 11.94
CA GLU A 180 -34.48 -6.21 13.35
C GLU A 180 -32.96 -6.33 13.60
N ASN A 181 -32.16 -6.57 12.55
CA ASN A 181 -30.70 -6.73 12.61
C ASN A 181 -29.96 -5.40 12.38
N GLY A 182 -30.64 -4.35 11.93
CA GLY A 182 -30.10 -3.00 11.74
C GLY A 182 -30.40 -2.43 10.36
N SER A 183 -29.59 -1.46 9.94
CA SER A 183 -29.68 -0.84 8.61
C SER A 183 -28.63 -1.43 7.67
N GLU A 184 -28.99 -1.62 6.41
CA GLU A 184 -28.06 -2.01 5.33
C GLU A 184 -28.24 -1.14 4.09
N LEU A 185 -27.15 -0.86 3.37
CA LEU A 185 -27.15 -0.08 2.15
C LEU A 185 -27.67 -0.92 0.97
N VAL A 186 -28.73 -0.47 0.33
CA VAL A 186 -29.33 -1.16 -0.84
C VAL A 186 -29.08 -0.41 -2.14
N ALA A 187 -29.06 0.91 -2.08
CA ALA A 187 -28.76 1.75 -3.24
C ALA A 187 -28.22 3.13 -2.84
N LEU A 188 -27.71 3.87 -3.82
CA LEU A 188 -27.40 5.30 -3.69
C LEU A 188 -28.42 6.11 -4.47
N ALA A 189 -28.93 7.19 -3.88
CA ALA A 189 -29.74 8.17 -4.59
C ALA A 189 -28.97 8.72 -5.81
N ALA A 190 -29.60 8.81 -6.98
CA ALA A 190 -28.91 9.22 -8.22
C ALA A 190 -29.56 10.42 -8.89
N GLY A 191 -30.85 10.32 -9.21
CA GLY A 191 -31.60 11.38 -9.88
C GLY A 191 -33.05 11.45 -9.39
N SER A 192 -33.72 12.57 -9.66
CA SER A 192 -35.09 12.82 -9.22
C SER A 192 -35.82 13.77 -10.15
N ASN A 193 -37.14 13.66 -10.23
CA ASN A 193 -38.02 14.65 -10.85
C ASN A 193 -38.13 15.96 -10.03
N SER A 194 -37.50 16.02 -8.85
CA SER A 194 -37.49 17.16 -7.94
C SER A 194 -38.88 17.58 -7.42
N ALA A 195 -39.88 16.70 -7.45
CA ALA A 195 -41.21 17.04 -6.94
C ALA A 195 -41.16 17.36 -5.44
N GLY A 196 -41.71 18.51 -5.06
CA GLY A 196 -41.75 18.96 -3.67
C GLY A 196 -40.44 19.53 -3.10
N CYS A 197 -39.36 19.59 -3.89
CA CYS A 197 -38.11 20.23 -3.50
C CYS A 197 -38.20 21.77 -3.60
N PHE A 198 -37.40 22.48 -2.80
CA PHE A 198 -37.31 23.94 -2.84
C PHE A 198 -36.99 24.45 -4.25
N GLY A 199 -37.85 25.36 -4.75
CA GLY A 199 -37.72 25.99 -6.07
C GLY A 199 -38.06 25.07 -7.25
N SER A 200 -38.85 24.01 -7.02
CA SER A 200 -39.39 23.13 -8.08
C SER A 200 -40.89 23.33 -8.26
N ASP A 201 -41.32 23.47 -9.51
CA ASP A 201 -42.75 23.57 -9.86
C ASP A 201 -43.39 22.19 -10.14
N VAL A 202 -42.64 21.10 -10.01
CA VAL A 202 -43.14 19.74 -10.27
C VAL A 202 -44.11 19.31 -9.18
N THR A 203 -45.35 19.01 -9.59
CA THR A 203 -46.43 18.53 -8.72
C THR A 203 -46.59 17.00 -8.83
N GLY A 204 -47.15 16.38 -7.79
CA GLY A 204 -47.34 14.92 -7.71
C GLY A 204 -46.28 14.22 -6.84
N PRO A 205 -46.30 12.88 -6.78
CA PRO A 205 -45.37 12.13 -5.93
C PRO A 205 -43.93 12.27 -6.44
N GLY A 206 -42.98 12.43 -5.51
CA GLY A 206 -41.55 12.40 -5.82
C GLY A 206 -41.17 11.08 -6.46
N GLN A 207 -40.52 11.15 -7.62
CA GLN A 207 -39.98 10.00 -8.33
C GLN A 207 -38.47 10.16 -8.47
N ALA A 208 -37.75 9.08 -8.20
CA ALA A 208 -36.30 9.06 -8.23
C ALA A 208 -35.74 7.78 -8.83
N SER A 209 -34.49 7.86 -9.26
CA SER A 209 -33.66 6.71 -9.59
C SER A 209 -32.57 6.55 -8.54
N ALA A 210 -32.20 5.30 -8.27
CA ALA A 210 -31.11 4.96 -7.38
C ALA A 210 -30.22 3.87 -8.01
N ILE A 211 -28.93 3.93 -7.72
CA ILE A 211 -27.92 2.99 -8.21
C ILE A 211 -27.79 1.85 -7.21
N ARG A 212 -28.03 0.61 -7.65
CA ARG A 212 -27.92 -0.59 -6.82
C ARG A 212 -26.49 -0.81 -6.32
N VAL A 213 -26.31 -1.31 -5.10
CA VAL A 213 -24.96 -1.58 -4.54
C VAL A 213 -24.61 -3.06 -4.38
N ASP A 214 -25.57 -3.97 -4.58
CA ASP A 214 -25.39 -5.40 -4.30
C ASP A 214 -24.31 -6.08 -5.16
N GLY A 215 -24.12 -5.60 -6.40
CA GLY A 215 -23.04 -6.05 -7.27
C GLY A 215 -21.67 -5.41 -6.99
N LEU A 216 -21.54 -4.51 -6.01
CA LEU A 216 -20.33 -3.70 -5.80
C LEU A 216 -19.40 -4.27 -4.72
N ASN A 217 -19.83 -5.26 -3.93
CA ASN A 217 -19.09 -5.74 -2.76
C ASN A 217 -17.67 -6.22 -3.10
N SER A 218 -17.51 -7.00 -4.17
CA SER A 218 -16.19 -7.48 -4.61
C SER A 218 -15.25 -6.34 -5.01
N TRP A 219 -15.78 -5.38 -5.78
CA TRP A 219 -15.02 -4.21 -6.21
C TRP A 219 -14.61 -3.35 -5.01
N MET A 220 -15.53 -3.04 -4.10
CA MET A 220 -15.24 -2.23 -2.91
C MET A 220 -14.20 -2.89 -2.00
N ARG A 221 -14.37 -4.17 -1.67
CA ARG A 221 -13.42 -4.91 -0.83
C ARG A 221 -12.03 -5.03 -1.47
N GLY A 222 -11.93 -5.01 -2.80
CA GLY A 222 -10.64 -4.93 -3.51
C GLY A 222 -9.88 -3.62 -3.26
N HIS A 223 -10.55 -2.56 -2.80
CA HIS A 223 -9.98 -1.25 -2.50
C HIS A 223 -9.85 -0.95 -1.00
N PHE A 224 -10.61 -1.65 -0.15
CA PHE A 224 -10.49 -1.55 1.30
C PHE A 224 -9.17 -2.20 1.74
N GLN A 225 -8.12 -1.39 1.84
CA GLN A 225 -6.87 -1.82 2.45
C GLN A 225 -7.14 -2.04 3.94
N SER A 226 -6.79 -3.23 4.47
CA SER A 226 -6.77 -3.47 5.91
C SER A 226 -5.55 -2.79 6.56
N SER A 227 -5.28 -1.53 6.22
CA SER A 227 -4.13 -0.77 6.71
C SER A 227 -4.39 -0.09 8.06
N LEU A 228 -5.62 -0.20 8.58
CA LEU A 228 -6.05 0.43 9.82
C LEU A 228 -6.40 -0.60 10.89
N LEU A 229 -6.11 -0.28 12.15
CA LEU A 229 -6.70 -0.93 13.32
C LEU A 229 -7.37 0.15 14.17
N MET A 230 -8.70 0.13 14.18
CA MET A 230 -9.53 1.13 14.87
C MET A 230 -9.54 0.88 16.38
N PRO A 231 -9.89 1.88 17.22
CA PRO A 231 -9.98 1.70 18.67
C PRO A 231 -10.89 0.51 19.02
N GLY A 232 -10.44 -0.36 19.93
CA GLY A 232 -11.16 -1.56 20.34
C GLY A 232 -10.98 -2.77 19.41
N GLN A 233 -10.39 -2.61 18.23
CA GLN A 233 -10.11 -3.74 17.32
C GLN A 233 -8.82 -4.48 17.67
N ARG A 234 -8.80 -5.78 17.36
CA ARG A 234 -7.67 -6.68 17.58
C ARG A 234 -7.23 -7.37 16.29
N LEU A 235 -5.96 -7.73 16.23
CA LEU A 235 -5.37 -8.61 15.23
C LEU A 235 -4.97 -9.92 15.91
N ASN A 236 -5.66 -11.01 15.57
CA ASN A 236 -5.48 -12.35 16.15
C ASN A 236 -4.21 -13.04 15.61
N PRO A 237 -3.71 -14.10 16.26
CA PRO A 237 -2.57 -14.84 15.75
C PRO A 237 -2.85 -15.42 14.35
N GLY A 238 -1.94 -15.15 13.42
CA GLY A 238 -2.03 -15.50 12.00
C GLY A 238 -2.68 -14.43 11.13
N GLU A 239 -3.35 -13.44 11.71
CA GLU A 239 -3.95 -12.33 10.96
C GLU A 239 -2.91 -11.26 10.62
N LYS A 240 -3.26 -10.45 9.62
CA LYS A 240 -2.42 -9.38 9.10
C LYS A 240 -3.20 -8.11 8.78
N LEU A 241 -2.50 -6.98 8.89
CA LEU A 241 -2.86 -5.71 8.28
C LEU A 241 -1.98 -5.51 7.06
N GLU A 242 -2.57 -5.05 5.96
CA GLU A 242 -1.85 -4.79 4.72
C GLU A 242 -1.82 -3.30 4.40
N GLY A 243 -0.62 -2.77 4.18
CA GLY A 243 -0.41 -1.49 3.53
C GLY A 243 0.12 -1.66 2.10
N ARG A 244 0.39 -0.54 1.44
CA ARG A 244 0.90 -0.51 0.06
C ARG A 244 2.27 -1.19 -0.08
N ARG A 245 3.20 -0.89 0.83
CA ARG A 245 4.59 -1.35 0.79
C ARG A 245 4.94 -2.40 1.85
N VAL A 246 4.11 -2.51 2.87
CA VAL A 246 4.41 -3.32 4.05
C VAL A 246 3.21 -4.17 4.46
N GLU A 247 3.51 -5.26 5.15
CA GLU A 247 2.52 -6.11 5.82
C GLU A 247 2.88 -6.20 7.30
N LEU A 248 1.92 -5.95 8.19
CA LEU A 248 2.05 -6.21 9.62
C LEU A 248 1.35 -7.52 9.95
N ARG A 249 2.05 -8.47 10.56
CA ARG A 249 1.52 -9.79 10.88
C ARG A 249 1.67 -10.09 12.36
N MET A 250 0.57 -10.46 13.00
CA MET A 250 0.63 -11.10 14.31
C MET A 250 0.96 -12.58 14.09
N GLN A 251 2.21 -12.97 14.27
CA GLN A 251 2.65 -14.33 13.98
C GLN A 251 2.09 -15.33 15.00
N LYS A 252 1.95 -16.60 14.57
CA LYS A 252 1.40 -17.68 15.42
C LYS A 252 2.29 -18.02 16.63
N ASP A 253 3.59 -17.72 16.55
CA ASP A 253 4.55 -17.88 17.65
C ASP A 253 4.43 -16.77 18.71
N GLY A 254 3.56 -15.78 18.48
CA GLY A 254 3.30 -14.67 19.37
C GLY A 254 4.10 -13.41 19.07
N ASN A 255 4.90 -13.37 18.00
CA ASN A 255 5.62 -12.16 17.62
C ASN A 255 4.79 -11.27 16.68
N LEU A 256 4.64 -9.99 17.01
CA LEU A 256 4.17 -9.01 16.03
C LEU A 256 5.37 -8.51 15.21
N ALA A 257 5.33 -8.70 13.89
CA ALA A 257 6.38 -8.22 12.99
C ALA A 257 5.82 -7.59 11.71
N MET A 258 6.56 -6.61 11.21
CA MET A 258 6.28 -5.91 9.97
C MET A 258 7.31 -6.25 8.92
N TYR A 259 6.83 -6.51 7.72
CA TYR A 259 7.61 -6.99 6.58
C TYR A 259 7.50 -6.03 5.40
N HIS A 260 8.58 -5.90 4.64
CA HIS A 260 8.51 -5.32 3.30
C HIS A 260 7.75 -6.29 2.39
N LYS A 261 6.72 -5.82 1.70
CA LYS A 261 5.75 -6.67 0.99
C LYS A 261 6.34 -7.33 -0.25
N ALA A 262 7.37 -6.75 -0.86
CA ALA A 262 7.93 -7.29 -2.11
C ALA A 262 8.86 -8.48 -1.87
N GLY A 263 9.79 -8.37 -0.92
CA GLY A 263 10.81 -9.40 -0.70
C GLY A 263 10.73 -10.11 0.65
N GLY A 264 9.74 -9.78 1.49
CA GLY A 264 9.50 -10.45 2.76
C GLY A 264 10.53 -10.14 3.86
N GLN A 265 11.31 -9.06 3.72
CA GLN A 265 12.30 -8.67 4.74
C GLN A 265 11.62 -8.13 5.99
N VAL A 266 12.10 -8.52 7.17
CA VAL A 266 11.63 -7.95 8.45
C VAL A 266 12.15 -6.52 8.60
N LEU A 267 11.23 -5.56 8.70
CA LEU A 267 11.54 -4.14 8.92
C LEU A 267 11.49 -3.76 10.40
N TRP A 268 10.58 -4.38 11.15
CA TRP A 268 10.37 -4.14 12.58
C TRP A 268 9.70 -5.34 13.25
N ALA A 269 10.00 -5.60 14.52
CA ALA A 269 9.30 -6.62 15.31
C ALA A 269 9.33 -6.30 16.80
N THR A 270 8.30 -6.76 17.53
CA THR A 270 8.15 -6.58 18.98
C THR A 270 9.07 -7.47 19.81
N GLN A 271 9.65 -8.52 19.23
CA GLN A 271 10.46 -9.53 19.94
C GLN A 271 9.66 -10.28 21.02
N THR A 272 8.39 -10.57 20.73
CA THR A 272 7.46 -11.24 21.66
C THR A 272 7.22 -12.73 21.32
N PHE A 273 8.07 -13.31 20.46
CA PHE A 273 8.03 -14.72 20.08
C PHE A 273 8.09 -15.66 21.31
N GLY A 274 7.60 -16.89 21.15
CA GLY A 274 7.47 -17.86 22.25
C GLY A 274 6.19 -17.71 23.07
N ASN A 275 5.25 -16.87 22.63
CA ASN A 275 3.95 -16.65 23.28
C ASN A 275 2.80 -17.04 22.33
N PRO A 276 2.65 -18.34 21.99
CA PRO A 276 1.64 -18.79 21.05
C PRO A 276 0.23 -18.39 21.49
N GLY A 277 -0.55 -17.86 20.55
CA GLY A 277 -1.88 -17.33 20.83
C GLY A 277 -1.90 -15.87 21.32
N ALA A 278 -0.76 -15.18 21.38
CA ALA A 278 -0.73 -13.74 21.60
C ALA A 278 -1.42 -12.97 20.47
N TYR A 279 -1.96 -11.80 20.78
CA TYR A 279 -2.70 -10.95 19.85
C TYR A 279 -2.35 -9.47 20.04
N LEU A 280 -2.49 -8.67 18.97
CA LEU A 280 -2.37 -7.21 19.02
C LEU A 280 -3.75 -6.58 19.26
N GLN A 281 -3.81 -5.53 20.07
CA GLN A 281 -5.03 -4.79 20.36
C GLN A 281 -4.75 -3.29 20.30
N MET A 282 -5.54 -2.56 19.50
CA MET A 282 -5.66 -1.11 19.66
C MET A 282 -6.67 -0.85 20.78
N GLN A 283 -6.21 -0.36 21.92
CA GLN A 283 -7.05 -0.17 23.10
C GLN A 283 -7.89 1.10 23.00
N SER A 284 -9.04 1.10 23.67
CA SER A 284 -9.92 2.28 23.70
C SER A 284 -9.31 3.49 24.41
N ASP A 285 -8.27 3.29 25.25
CA ASP A 285 -7.51 4.35 25.91
C ASP A 285 -6.40 4.95 25.04
N GLY A 286 -6.21 4.42 23.82
CA GLY A 286 -5.23 4.87 22.84
C GLY A 286 -3.90 4.13 22.83
N ASN A 287 -3.72 3.10 23.65
CA ASN A 287 -2.50 2.30 23.64
C ASN A 287 -2.57 1.16 22.59
N LEU A 288 -1.48 0.92 21.87
CA LEU A 288 -1.34 -0.26 21.00
C LEU A 288 -0.53 -1.33 21.74
N VAL A 289 -1.12 -2.50 21.99
CA VAL A 289 -0.54 -3.49 22.91
C VAL A 289 -0.59 -4.90 22.33
N VAL A 290 0.51 -5.64 22.43
CA VAL A 290 0.54 -7.08 22.24
C VAL A 290 0.28 -7.76 23.58
N TYR A 291 -0.73 -8.61 23.65
CA TYR A 291 -1.11 -9.37 24.83
C TYR A 291 -0.82 -10.86 24.68
N LYS A 292 -0.50 -11.53 25.80
CA LYS A 292 -0.61 -12.99 25.90
C LYS A 292 -2.04 -13.44 25.60
N LYS A 293 -2.22 -14.70 25.21
CA LYS A 293 -3.53 -15.32 24.95
C LYS A 293 -4.57 -15.08 26.06
N THR A 294 -4.14 -15.11 27.32
CA THR A 294 -5.00 -14.93 28.52
C THR A 294 -5.00 -13.51 29.08
N GLY A 295 -4.27 -12.58 28.45
CA GLY A 295 -4.15 -11.20 28.88
C GLY A 295 -5.33 -10.33 28.44
N GLY A 296 -5.20 -9.03 28.67
CA GLY A 296 -6.13 -8.02 28.17
C GLY A 296 -6.08 -6.71 28.94
N GLN A 297 -6.78 -5.70 28.41
CA GLN A 297 -6.91 -4.40 29.07
C GLN A 297 -7.55 -4.57 30.45
N GLY A 298 -6.93 -4.00 31.49
CA GLY A 298 -7.35 -4.16 32.88
C GLY A 298 -7.09 -5.54 33.51
N LYS A 299 -6.63 -6.55 32.75
CA LYS A 299 -6.33 -7.91 33.24
C LYS A 299 -4.83 -8.19 33.40
N GLY A 300 -3.97 -7.38 32.79
CA GLY A 300 -2.52 -7.62 32.72
C GLY A 300 -2.13 -8.55 31.55
N GLY A 301 -0.88 -9.01 31.54
CA GLY A 301 -0.35 -9.91 30.50
C GLY A 301 0.08 -9.22 29.20
N ASN A 302 0.39 -7.93 29.24
CA ASN A 302 1.02 -7.19 28.15
C ASN A 302 2.45 -7.71 27.92
N LEU A 303 2.77 -7.99 26.66
CA LEU A 303 4.10 -8.41 26.20
C LEU A 303 4.89 -7.24 25.61
N TRP A 304 4.20 -6.31 24.95
CA TRP A 304 4.76 -5.09 24.38
C TRP A 304 3.67 -4.01 24.32
N ALA A 305 4.02 -2.74 24.45
CA ALA A 305 3.12 -1.61 24.31
C ALA A 305 3.79 -0.43 23.59
N SER A 306 2.99 0.39 22.90
CA SER A 306 3.45 1.65 22.29
C SER A 306 3.59 2.80 23.29
N ASP A 307 3.11 2.62 24.52
CA ASP A 307 3.08 3.61 25.60
C ASP A 307 2.31 4.90 25.22
N THR A 308 1.26 4.76 24.41
CA THR A 308 0.41 5.86 23.91
C THR A 308 -0.93 6.00 24.65
N PHE A 309 -1.04 5.37 25.82
CA PHE A 309 -2.23 5.44 26.69
C PHE A 309 -2.60 6.89 27.04
N ARG A 310 -3.88 7.13 27.39
CA ARG A 310 -4.50 8.47 27.65
C ARG A 310 -4.79 9.29 26.40
N SER A 311 -4.88 8.65 25.24
CA SER A 311 -5.29 9.27 23.99
C SER A 311 -6.50 8.50 23.41
N PRO A 312 -7.67 8.54 24.06
CA PRO A 312 -8.82 7.74 23.64
C PRO A 312 -9.23 8.06 22.20
N GLY A 313 -9.67 7.02 21.49
CA GLY A 313 -9.98 7.13 20.06
C GLY A 313 -8.75 7.12 19.14
N SER A 314 -7.55 6.79 19.66
CA SER A 314 -6.39 6.60 18.78
C SER A 314 -6.51 5.33 17.94
N TYR A 315 -5.93 5.35 16.74
CA TYR A 315 -5.95 4.24 15.80
C TYR A 315 -4.55 3.94 15.25
N LEU A 316 -4.33 2.71 14.80
CA LEU A 316 -3.11 2.31 14.09
C LEU A 316 -3.30 2.52 12.58
N HIS A 317 -2.27 2.99 11.90
CA HIS A 317 -2.24 3.11 10.44
C HIS A 317 -0.89 2.63 9.87
N LEU A 318 -0.94 1.70 8.91
CA LEU A 318 0.15 1.36 8.01
C LEU A 318 0.14 2.33 6.82
N GLN A 319 1.08 3.25 6.81
CA GLN A 319 1.18 4.32 5.83
C GLN A 319 1.73 3.82 4.49
N ASP A 320 1.45 4.58 3.43
CA ASP A 320 1.92 4.27 2.08
C ASP A 320 3.46 4.36 1.94
N ASP A 321 4.12 5.13 2.81
CA ASP A 321 5.59 5.18 2.89
C ASP A 321 6.19 3.94 3.58
N GLY A 322 5.34 3.09 4.15
CA GLY A 322 5.64 1.85 4.86
C GLY A 322 5.84 2.00 6.36
N ASN A 323 5.55 3.19 6.92
CA ASN A 323 5.61 3.43 8.35
C ASN A 323 4.37 2.90 9.08
N MET A 324 4.55 2.36 10.29
CA MET A 324 3.45 1.99 11.19
C MET A 324 3.32 3.05 12.27
N VAL A 325 2.16 3.71 12.36
CA VAL A 325 1.96 4.87 13.24
C VAL A 325 0.67 4.75 14.03
N VAL A 326 0.74 5.06 15.32
CA VAL A 326 -0.43 5.29 16.17
C VAL A 326 -0.77 6.77 16.13
N TYR A 327 -1.97 7.09 15.66
CA TYR A 327 -2.47 8.46 15.55
C TYR A 327 -3.55 8.73 16.59
N LYS A 328 -3.61 9.98 17.07
CA LYS A 328 -4.80 10.51 17.75
C LYS A 328 -6.04 10.40 16.85
N LYS A 329 -7.24 10.42 17.45
CA LYS A 329 -8.54 10.46 16.76
C LYS A 329 -8.58 11.44 15.58
N ASP A 330 -8.02 12.63 15.75
CA ASP A 330 -8.02 13.73 14.79
C ASP A 330 -6.69 13.85 14.01
N GLY A 331 -5.74 12.96 14.27
CA GLY A 331 -4.47 12.89 13.57
C GLY A 331 -4.55 12.15 12.22
N GLY A 332 -3.43 12.13 11.51
CA GLY A 332 -3.30 11.38 10.26
C GLY A 332 -2.01 11.72 9.49
N GLN A 333 -1.75 10.97 8.42
CA GLN A 333 -0.58 11.17 7.58
C GLN A 333 -0.61 12.57 6.97
N GLY A 334 0.49 13.33 7.15
CA GLY A 334 0.59 14.72 6.68
C GLY A 334 -0.23 15.77 7.47
N LYS A 335 -1.01 15.38 8.48
CA LYS A 335 -1.81 16.31 9.31
C LYS A 335 -1.27 16.48 10.73
N GLY A 336 -0.41 15.56 11.19
CA GLY A 336 0.12 15.55 12.57
C GLY A 336 -0.66 14.61 13.48
N GLY A 337 -0.49 14.77 14.80
CA GLY A 337 -1.16 13.92 15.80
C GLY A 337 -0.58 12.50 15.92
N SER A 338 0.64 12.26 15.42
CA SER A 338 1.38 11.01 15.67
C SER A 338 1.72 10.91 17.17
N LEU A 339 1.41 9.76 17.77
CA LEU A 339 1.72 9.44 19.17
C LEU A 339 2.93 8.51 19.28
N TRP A 340 3.05 7.58 18.34
CA TRP A 340 4.16 6.63 18.26
C TRP A 340 4.35 6.17 16.81
N SER A 341 5.58 5.83 16.44
CA SER A 341 5.93 5.32 15.12
C SER A 341 7.00 4.23 15.20
N SER A 342 6.98 3.29 14.25
CA SER A 342 8.05 2.30 14.06
C SER A 342 9.32 2.89 13.40
N ASP A 343 9.26 4.12 12.88
CA ASP A 343 10.31 4.82 12.11
C ASP A 343 10.80 4.04 10.87
N THR A 344 9.94 3.20 10.31
CA THR A 344 10.24 2.32 9.17
C THR A 344 9.62 2.86 7.90
N PHE A 345 10.26 3.83 7.26
CA PHE A 345 9.75 4.41 6.03
C PHE A 345 10.77 4.31 4.90
N GLY A 346 10.26 4.18 3.68
CA GLY A 346 11.06 4.25 2.47
C GLY A 346 11.55 5.67 2.23
N ARG A 347 12.80 5.79 1.77
CA ARG A 347 13.43 7.06 1.36
C ARG A 347 13.49 7.17 -0.16
N PRO A 348 13.69 8.39 -0.70
CA PRO A 348 13.99 8.57 -2.11
C PRO A 348 15.19 7.72 -2.55
N THR A 349 15.25 7.31 -3.81
CA THR A 349 16.34 6.51 -4.38
C THR A 349 17.71 7.18 -4.33
N SER A 350 17.74 8.49 -4.09
CA SER A 350 18.96 9.26 -3.85
C SER A 350 19.05 9.73 -2.41
N LEU A 351 20.20 9.48 -1.76
CA LEU A 351 20.55 10.05 -0.47
C LEU A 351 21.60 11.14 -0.67
N THR A 352 21.22 12.39 -0.46
CA THR A 352 22.13 13.53 -0.50
C THR A 352 22.83 13.72 0.85
N THR A 353 23.83 14.58 0.87
CA THR A 353 24.58 14.97 2.08
C THR A 353 23.67 15.17 3.30
N GLY A 354 24.02 14.49 4.39
CA GLY A 354 23.32 14.53 5.67
C GLY A 354 22.15 13.55 5.81
N MET A 355 21.66 12.96 4.71
CA MET A 355 20.63 11.94 4.77
C MET A 355 21.15 10.62 5.33
N GLU A 356 20.27 9.89 6.01
CA GLU A 356 20.58 8.64 6.71
C GLU A 356 19.57 7.54 6.35
N LEU A 357 20.00 6.28 6.43
CA LEU A 357 19.11 5.14 6.58
C LEU A 357 19.27 4.57 7.99
N ARG A 358 18.19 4.64 8.77
CA ARG A 358 18.11 4.05 10.11
C ARG A 358 17.57 2.62 10.05
N PRO A 359 17.72 1.81 11.12
CA PRO A 359 17.20 0.45 11.14
C PRO A 359 15.72 0.35 10.72
N GLY A 360 15.46 -0.47 9.71
CA GLY A 360 14.12 -0.65 9.11
C GLY A 360 13.76 0.38 8.04
N GLN A 361 14.65 1.30 7.67
CA GLN A 361 14.49 2.22 6.53
C GLN A 361 15.22 1.68 5.31
N TRP A 362 14.66 1.96 4.13
CA TRP A 362 15.17 1.47 2.86
C TRP A 362 15.10 2.53 1.76
N ILE A 363 15.88 2.31 0.70
CA ILE A 363 15.62 2.86 -0.63
C ILE A 363 15.32 1.70 -1.59
N GLU A 364 14.43 1.89 -2.55
CA GLU A 364 14.06 0.84 -3.50
C GLU A 364 13.74 1.40 -4.88
N ASN A 365 13.90 0.55 -5.89
CA ASN A 365 13.37 0.75 -7.23
C ASN A 365 12.58 -0.50 -7.66
N GLN A 366 12.34 -0.70 -8.95
CA GLN A 366 11.58 -1.86 -9.43
C GLN A 366 12.30 -3.20 -9.19
N ASN A 367 13.63 -3.20 -9.14
CA ASN A 367 14.46 -4.40 -9.16
C ASN A 367 15.11 -4.73 -7.81
N THR A 368 15.41 -3.73 -7.00
CA THR A 368 16.26 -3.87 -5.82
C THR A 368 15.81 -3.02 -4.64
N THR A 369 16.21 -3.43 -3.45
CA THR A 369 15.96 -2.74 -2.18
C THR A 369 17.25 -2.72 -1.37
N LEU A 370 17.71 -1.52 -1.00
CA LEU A 370 18.79 -1.33 -0.03
C LEU A 370 18.14 -1.05 1.33
N LEU A 371 18.32 -1.96 2.29
CA LEU A 371 17.73 -1.92 3.62
C LEU A 371 18.83 -1.82 4.68
N MET A 372 18.71 -0.85 5.58
CA MET A 372 19.46 -0.87 6.84
C MET A 372 18.73 -1.79 7.82
N GLN A 373 19.22 -3.00 8.01
CA GLN A 373 18.57 -4.02 8.82
C GLN A 373 18.73 -3.74 10.32
N ARG A 374 17.84 -4.32 11.14
CA ARG A 374 17.84 -4.11 12.61
C ARG A 374 18.96 -4.83 13.35
N ASP A 375 19.55 -5.84 12.73
CA ASP A 375 20.77 -6.49 13.20
C ASP A 375 22.03 -5.64 12.95
N GLY A 376 21.89 -4.53 12.24
CA GLY A 376 22.95 -3.57 11.98
C GLY A 376 23.70 -3.79 10.68
N ASN A 377 23.22 -4.67 9.80
CA ASN A 377 23.77 -4.88 8.47
C ASN A 377 23.07 -3.98 7.43
N LEU A 378 23.84 -3.31 6.57
CA LEU A 378 23.29 -2.66 5.38
C LEU A 378 23.32 -3.64 4.20
N VAL A 379 22.14 -3.96 3.65
CA VAL A 379 21.98 -5.04 2.67
C VAL A 379 21.23 -4.56 1.43
N LEU A 380 21.80 -4.80 0.25
CA LEU A 380 21.14 -4.64 -1.04
C LEU A 380 20.62 -6.01 -1.50
N GLN A 381 19.34 -6.08 -1.81
CA GLN A 381 18.65 -7.31 -2.18
C GLN A 381 17.88 -7.14 -3.48
N HIS A 382 17.68 -8.25 -4.20
CA HIS A 382 16.71 -8.29 -5.27
C HIS A 382 15.31 -8.16 -4.67
N ARG A 383 14.53 -7.20 -5.17
CA ARG A 383 13.33 -6.71 -4.50
C ARG A 383 12.25 -7.77 -4.34
N GLU A 384 11.99 -8.54 -5.40
CA GLU A 384 10.88 -9.51 -5.39
C GLU A 384 11.25 -10.83 -4.72
N SER A 385 12.50 -11.27 -4.84
CA SER A 385 12.90 -12.54 -4.23
C SER A 385 13.37 -12.38 -2.79
N GLY A 386 13.98 -11.25 -2.46
CA GLY A 386 14.69 -11.06 -1.18
C GLY A 386 16.09 -11.68 -1.14
N VAL A 387 16.58 -12.21 -2.26
CA VAL A 387 17.96 -12.71 -2.35
C VAL A 387 18.94 -11.53 -2.18
N THR A 388 19.91 -11.70 -1.28
CA THR A 388 20.97 -10.71 -1.06
C THR A 388 21.92 -10.64 -2.25
N LEU A 389 22.07 -9.44 -2.82
CA LEU A 389 23.00 -9.14 -3.90
C LEU A 389 24.34 -8.65 -3.36
N TRP A 390 24.30 -7.76 -2.37
CA TRP A 390 25.47 -7.19 -1.70
C TRP A 390 25.16 -6.89 -0.23
N ALA A 391 26.15 -6.96 0.64
CA ALA A 391 26.03 -6.56 2.04
C ALA A 391 27.32 -5.91 2.54
N SER A 392 27.16 -4.95 3.45
CA SER A 392 28.29 -4.28 4.13
C SER A 392 29.04 -5.20 5.11
N GLY A 393 28.40 -6.26 5.60
CA GLY A 393 28.96 -7.18 6.59
C GLY A 393 29.00 -6.59 8.01
N THR A 394 28.31 -5.47 8.25
CA THR A 394 28.25 -4.85 9.58
C THR A 394 27.22 -5.54 10.45
N SER A 395 27.41 -5.44 11.78
CA SER A 395 26.46 -5.95 12.77
C SER A 395 26.45 -5.03 14.00
N GLY A 396 25.35 -5.03 14.75
CA GLY A 396 25.13 -4.19 15.91
C GLY A 396 23.75 -3.52 15.91
N VAL A 397 23.02 -3.66 17.00
CA VAL A 397 21.70 -3.03 17.16
C VAL A 397 21.84 -1.51 17.08
N GLY A 398 20.98 -0.89 16.28
CA GLY A 398 20.93 0.56 16.15
C GLY A 398 21.94 1.18 15.20
N ASN A 399 22.75 0.37 14.50
CA ASN A 399 23.62 0.89 13.43
C ASN A 399 22.80 1.63 12.37
N TYR A 400 23.40 2.59 11.70
CA TYR A 400 22.73 3.37 10.66
C TYR A 400 23.72 3.76 9.55
N ALA A 401 23.22 3.97 8.34
CA ALA A 401 24.03 4.43 7.22
C ALA A 401 23.82 5.94 6.98
N ARG A 402 24.85 6.68 6.58
CA ARG A 402 24.80 8.12 6.35
C ARG A 402 25.64 8.55 5.14
N MET A 403 25.08 9.42 4.32
CA MET A 403 25.85 10.18 3.32
C MET A 403 26.48 11.39 4.01
N GLN A 404 27.80 11.38 4.16
CA GLN A 404 28.55 12.40 4.91
C GLN A 404 28.78 13.68 4.12
N ASP A 405 29.13 14.75 4.83
CA ASP A 405 29.43 16.06 4.24
C ASP A 405 30.70 16.05 3.39
N ASP A 406 31.64 15.15 3.68
CA ASP A 406 32.90 14.99 2.95
C ASP A 406 32.76 14.14 1.67
N GLY A 407 31.56 13.66 1.36
CA GLY A 407 31.27 12.82 0.20
C GLY A 407 31.43 11.31 0.42
N ASN A 408 31.63 10.87 1.65
CA ASN A 408 31.73 9.46 1.99
C ASN A 408 30.35 8.88 2.37
N PHE A 409 30.04 7.65 1.96
CA PHE A 409 28.85 6.93 2.44
C PHE A 409 29.30 5.86 3.44
N VAL A 410 28.77 5.92 4.67
CA VAL A 410 29.32 5.19 5.82
C VAL A 410 28.23 4.57 6.67
N VAL A 411 28.46 3.33 7.12
CA VAL A 411 27.67 2.69 8.18
C VAL A 411 28.35 2.95 9.51
N TYR A 412 27.58 3.46 10.47
CA TYR A 412 28.01 3.80 11.81
C TYR A 412 27.36 2.89 12.86
N LYS A 413 28.05 2.70 13.98
CA LYS A 413 27.42 2.22 15.22
C LYS A 413 26.38 3.22 15.74
N ALA A 414 25.42 2.77 16.54
CA ALA A 414 24.31 3.59 17.04
C ALA A 414 24.71 4.93 17.69
N ASN A 415 25.82 4.96 18.43
CA ASN A 415 26.35 6.15 19.10
C ASN A 415 27.57 6.78 18.39
N GLY A 416 27.82 6.38 17.14
CA GLY A 416 28.87 6.93 16.30
C GLY A 416 28.44 8.21 15.56
N GLY A 417 29.25 8.59 14.58
CA GLY A 417 28.90 9.66 13.63
C GLY A 417 30.12 10.39 13.10
N GLN A 418 29.90 11.24 12.11
CA GLN A 418 30.95 12.01 11.46
C GLN A 418 31.68 12.90 12.49
N GLY A 419 33.00 12.79 12.53
CA GLY A 419 33.84 13.47 13.53
C GLY A 419 33.79 12.89 14.95
N LYS A 420 32.95 11.89 15.22
CA LYS A 420 32.83 11.19 16.52
C LYS A 420 33.44 9.78 16.52
N GLY A 421 33.70 9.22 15.33
CA GLY A 421 34.15 7.84 15.14
C GLY A 421 33.01 6.83 15.19
N GLY A 422 33.36 5.54 15.19
CA GLY A 422 32.37 4.46 15.16
C GLY A 422 31.97 4.00 13.77
N ASP A 423 32.76 4.34 12.75
CA ASP A 423 32.66 3.89 11.38
C ASP A 423 32.87 2.37 11.32
N LEU A 424 31.88 1.64 10.81
CA LEU A 424 31.91 0.18 10.67
C LEU A 424 32.24 -0.25 9.24
N TRP A 425 31.75 0.52 8.26
CA TRP A 425 32.00 0.30 6.84
C TRP A 425 31.92 1.64 6.08
N SER A 426 32.64 1.79 4.97
CA SER A 426 32.66 3.02 4.18
C SER A 426 33.00 2.78 2.72
N THR A 427 32.43 3.58 1.82
CA THR A 427 32.73 3.60 0.37
C THR A 427 34.13 4.15 0.04
N LYS A 428 34.84 4.74 1.01
CA LYS A 428 36.16 5.37 0.84
C LYS A 428 36.15 6.52 -0.18
N THR A 429 35.03 7.24 -0.28
CA THR A 429 34.84 8.36 -1.22
C THR A 429 34.97 9.74 -0.57
N SER A 430 35.58 9.83 0.61
CA SER A 430 35.87 11.10 1.29
C SER A 430 36.63 12.08 0.37
N LYS A 431 36.54 13.38 0.66
CA LYS A 431 37.09 14.50 -0.13
C LYS A 431 36.30 14.82 -1.41
N ASN A 432 35.03 14.41 -1.48
CA ASN A 432 34.11 14.73 -2.57
C ASN A 432 32.86 15.42 -2.03
N PRO A 433 32.98 16.63 -1.43
CA PRO A 433 31.85 17.30 -0.79
C PRO A 433 30.68 17.49 -1.76
N GLY A 434 29.46 17.23 -1.27
CA GLY A 434 28.24 17.26 -2.08
C GLY A 434 28.00 16.02 -2.96
N ALA A 435 28.82 14.97 -2.84
CA ALA A 435 28.51 13.67 -3.42
C ALA A 435 27.18 13.12 -2.86
N PHE A 436 26.56 12.20 -3.59
CA PHE A 436 25.31 11.57 -3.21
C PHE A 436 25.31 10.07 -3.55
N LEU A 437 24.58 9.29 -2.76
CA LEU A 437 24.29 7.88 -3.06
C LEU A 437 23.05 7.81 -3.93
N HIS A 438 23.04 6.90 -4.92
CA HIS A 438 21.90 6.68 -5.79
C HIS A 438 21.73 5.19 -6.10
N LEU A 439 20.50 4.69 -5.97
CA LEU A 439 20.09 3.37 -6.42
C LEU A 439 19.55 3.46 -7.86
N GLN A 440 20.35 3.05 -8.82
CA GLN A 440 20.05 3.11 -10.25
C GLN A 440 19.00 2.06 -10.66
N ASP A 441 18.22 2.34 -11.71
CA ASP A 441 17.18 1.43 -12.21
C ASP A 441 17.68 0.05 -12.64
N ASP A 442 18.95 -0.06 -13.03
CA ASP A 442 19.60 -1.35 -13.33
C ASP A 442 19.88 -2.19 -12.08
N GLY A 443 19.63 -1.67 -10.87
CA GLY A 443 19.88 -2.36 -9.61
C GLY A 443 21.27 -2.08 -9.01
N ASN A 444 22.07 -1.21 -9.62
CA ASN A 444 23.35 -0.81 -9.07
C ASN A 444 23.22 0.26 -7.99
N LEU A 445 24.00 0.13 -6.93
CA LEU A 445 24.14 1.16 -5.90
C LEU A 445 25.44 1.94 -6.13
N VAL A 446 25.35 3.25 -6.31
CA VAL A 446 26.48 4.09 -6.72
C VAL A 446 26.59 5.35 -5.88
N VAL A 447 27.81 5.74 -5.52
CA VAL A 447 28.12 7.09 -5.03
C VAL A 447 28.63 7.94 -6.19
N TYR A 448 27.96 9.05 -6.46
CA TYR A 448 28.30 9.98 -7.53
C TYR A 448 28.89 11.28 -6.98
N LYS A 449 29.77 11.92 -7.77
CA LYS A 449 30.17 13.32 -7.54
C LYS A 449 28.95 14.24 -7.56
N LYS A 450 29.07 15.37 -6.88
CA LYS A 450 28.11 16.49 -6.93
C LYS A 450 27.70 16.79 -8.38
N ASP A 451 26.41 17.03 -8.59
CA ASP A 451 25.81 17.42 -9.88
C ASP A 451 25.99 16.43 -11.05
N SER A 452 26.48 15.22 -10.79
CA SER A 452 26.58 14.17 -11.82
C SER A 452 25.20 13.67 -12.21
N VAL A 453 25.03 13.33 -13.49
CA VAL A 453 23.84 12.62 -13.97
C VAL A 453 24.09 11.11 -13.87
N PRO A 454 23.32 10.36 -13.06
CA PRO A 454 23.48 8.92 -12.95
C PRO A 454 23.50 8.23 -14.31
N GLY A 455 24.41 7.26 -14.48
CA GLY A 455 24.63 6.55 -15.73
C GLY A 455 25.42 7.31 -16.82
N LYS A 456 25.75 8.60 -16.65
CA LYS A 456 26.51 9.39 -17.64
C LYS A 456 27.96 9.70 -17.26
N GLY A 457 28.43 9.20 -16.12
CA GLY A 457 29.79 9.41 -15.60
C GLY A 457 29.79 9.98 -14.18
N GLY A 458 30.98 10.22 -13.61
CA GLY A 458 31.13 10.81 -12.28
C GLY A 458 30.94 9.85 -11.10
N SER A 459 30.91 8.53 -11.34
CA SER A 459 30.93 7.53 -10.28
C SER A 459 32.23 7.63 -9.47
N LEU A 460 32.10 7.60 -8.14
CA LEU A 460 33.20 7.55 -7.17
C LEU A 460 33.38 6.14 -6.61
N TRP A 461 32.28 5.42 -6.47
CA TRP A 461 32.23 4.05 -5.97
C TRP A 461 30.91 3.42 -6.44
N ASP A 462 30.93 2.12 -6.73
CA ASP A 462 29.72 1.36 -6.98
C ASP A 462 29.80 -0.05 -6.39
N ALA A 463 28.62 -0.61 -6.10
CA ALA A 463 28.50 -1.95 -5.57
C ALA A 463 28.67 -3.02 -6.65
N ALA A 464 28.75 -2.70 -7.94
CA ALA A 464 28.77 -3.66 -9.05
C ALA A 464 27.58 -4.63 -9.12
N THR A 465 26.38 -4.17 -8.73
CA THR A 465 25.16 -4.99 -8.59
C THR A 465 24.14 -4.78 -9.72
N TRP A 466 24.56 -4.22 -10.86
CA TRP A 466 23.67 -4.05 -12.00
C TRP A 466 23.20 -5.39 -12.55
N GLY A 467 21.91 -5.46 -12.84
CA GLY A 467 21.25 -6.58 -13.49
C GLY A 467 21.72 -6.77 -14.92
N ARG A 468 21.62 -8.01 -15.37
CA ARG A 468 22.00 -8.45 -16.70
C ARG A 468 20.78 -8.99 -17.43
N PRO A 469 20.74 -8.88 -18.78
CA PRO A 469 19.72 -9.55 -19.57
C PRO A 469 19.67 -11.05 -19.22
N ASN A 470 18.48 -11.64 -19.31
CA ASN A 470 18.29 -13.07 -19.04
C ASN A 470 18.90 -14.00 -20.10
N THR A 471 19.62 -13.47 -21.09
CA THR A 471 20.29 -14.22 -22.16
C THR A 471 21.72 -13.71 -22.34
N PHE A 472 22.68 -14.62 -22.37
CA PHE A 472 24.11 -14.38 -22.50
C PHE A 472 24.70 -15.09 -23.72
N ALA A 473 25.23 -14.31 -24.66
CA ALA A 473 25.99 -14.80 -25.81
C ALA A 473 27.48 -15.00 -25.47
N GLY A 474 28.22 -15.60 -26.40
CA GLY A 474 29.67 -15.76 -26.32
C GLY A 474 30.39 -14.45 -25.96
N GLY A 475 31.39 -14.56 -25.08
CA GLY A 475 32.22 -13.47 -24.59
C GLY A 475 31.69 -12.74 -23.35
N GLN A 476 30.42 -12.90 -22.99
CA GLN A 476 29.77 -12.15 -21.91
C GLN A 476 30.03 -12.74 -20.51
N ASP A 477 30.17 -11.83 -19.53
CA ASP A 477 30.55 -12.13 -18.14
C ASP A 477 29.44 -11.75 -17.14
N LEU A 478 29.21 -12.63 -16.17
CA LEU A 478 28.45 -12.37 -14.94
C LEU A 478 29.45 -12.28 -13.78
N ARG A 479 29.70 -11.06 -13.30
CA ARG A 479 30.67 -10.80 -12.22
C ARG A 479 29.99 -10.87 -10.85
N ALA A 480 30.79 -11.04 -9.79
CA ALA A 480 30.32 -10.98 -8.41
C ALA A 480 29.41 -9.75 -8.17
N GLY A 481 28.22 -9.98 -7.60
CA GLY A 481 27.18 -8.98 -7.37
C GLY A 481 26.16 -8.86 -8.50
N GLN A 482 26.51 -9.28 -9.73
CA GLN A 482 25.62 -9.22 -10.89
C GLN A 482 24.69 -10.43 -10.94
N TRP A 483 23.51 -10.19 -11.51
CA TRP A 483 22.41 -11.14 -11.51
C TRP A 483 21.60 -11.07 -12.80
N MET A 484 20.87 -12.15 -13.08
CA MET A 484 19.90 -12.27 -14.17
C MET A 484 18.59 -12.74 -13.55
N SER A 485 17.45 -12.19 -13.97
CA SER A 485 16.14 -12.64 -13.52
C SER A 485 15.22 -13.01 -14.69
N SER A 486 14.29 -13.91 -14.39
CA SER A 486 13.13 -14.23 -15.23
C SER A 486 11.88 -14.22 -14.35
N LYS A 487 10.70 -14.61 -14.88
CA LYS A 487 9.46 -14.65 -14.08
C LYS A 487 9.55 -15.54 -12.84
N ALA A 488 10.28 -16.66 -12.93
CA ALA A 488 10.37 -17.63 -11.83
C ALA A 488 11.79 -17.85 -11.28
N GLY A 489 12.83 -17.38 -11.96
CA GLY A 489 14.23 -17.61 -11.57
C GLY A 489 15.02 -16.33 -11.28
N LEU A 490 16.02 -16.45 -10.41
CA LEU A 490 17.09 -15.46 -10.21
C LEU A 490 18.45 -16.18 -10.17
N LEU A 491 19.31 -15.90 -11.14
CA LEU A 491 20.71 -16.32 -11.14
C LEU A 491 21.59 -15.19 -10.62
N ILE A 492 22.50 -15.47 -9.69
CA ILE A 492 23.48 -14.49 -9.19
C ILE A 492 24.87 -15.11 -9.10
N MET A 493 25.88 -14.36 -9.54
CA MET A 493 27.26 -14.62 -9.17
C MET A 493 27.53 -13.95 -7.82
N ARG A 494 27.62 -14.72 -6.74
CA ARG A 494 27.77 -14.18 -5.37
C ARG A 494 29.22 -13.73 -5.10
N TYR A 495 29.41 -12.83 -4.13
CA TYR A 495 30.73 -12.35 -3.71
C TYR A 495 31.64 -13.41 -3.07
N ASP A 496 31.04 -14.45 -2.49
CA ASP A 496 31.77 -15.62 -2.00
C ASP A 496 32.33 -16.49 -3.14
N GLY A 497 32.00 -16.16 -4.39
CA GLY A 497 32.49 -16.81 -5.58
C GLY A 497 31.62 -17.96 -6.08
N ASN A 498 30.44 -18.16 -5.51
CA ASN A 498 29.50 -19.19 -5.94
C ASN A 498 28.46 -18.62 -6.92
N LEU A 499 28.30 -19.27 -8.08
CA LEU A 499 27.16 -19.03 -8.97
C LEU A 499 25.94 -19.81 -8.46
N ALA A 500 24.85 -19.10 -8.14
CA ALA A 500 23.66 -19.67 -7.51
C ALA A 500 22.36 -19.25 -8.21
N LEU A 501 21.48 -20.21 -8.42
CA LEU A 501 20.15 -20.05 -9.00
C LEU A 501 19.09 -20.25 -7.91
N TYR A 502 18.19 -19.28 -7.78
CA TYR A 502 17.09 -19.30 -6.83
C TYR A 502 15.75 -19.27 -7.53
N ARG A 503 14.74 -19.86 -6.88
CA ARG A 503 13.34 -19.61 -7.20
C ARG A 503 12.98 -18.21 -6.70
N ARG A 504 12.27 -17.45 -7.53
CA ARG A 504 12.08 -16.01 -7.29
C ARG A 504 10.98 -15.68 -6.30
N ASP A 505 10.01 -16.56 -6.10
CA ASP A 505 8.85 -16.35 -5.22
C ASP A 505 9.16 -16.58 -3.73
N ASP A 506 10.04 -17.54 -3.41
CA ASP A 506 10.32 -17.98 -2.05
C ASP A 506 11.81 -18.00 -1.68
N SER A 507 12.69 -17.53 -2.59
CA SER A 507 14.15 -17.54 -2.42
C SER A 507 14.77 -18.94 -2.23
N THR A 508 14.09 -20.02 -2.60
CA THR A 508 14.65 -21.37 -2.52
C THR A 508 15.85 -21.50 -3.45
N LEU A 509 16.98 -21.99 -2.93
CA LEU A 509 18.13 -22.36 -3.75
C LEU A 509 17.77 -23.58 -4.62
N LEU A 510 17.73 -23.40 -5.94
CA LEU A 510 17.45 -24.46 -6.90
C LEU A 510 18.73 -25.19 -7.32
N TRP A 511 19.79 -24.44 -7.58
CA TRP A 511 21.07 -24.99 -8.04
C TRP A 511 22.23 -24.07 -7.66
N ALA A 512 23.41 -24.64 -7.46
CA ALA A 512 24.64 -23.87 -7.28
C ALA A 512 25.84 -24.59 -7.90
N SER A 513 26.81 -23.80 -8.35
CA SER A 513 28.07 -24.32 -8.92
C SER A 513 28.98 -25.00 -7.89
N GLY A 514 28.81 -24.70 -6.59
CA GLY A 514 29.69 -25.17 -5.52
C GLY A 514 31.08 -24.52 -5.52
N THR A 515 31.27 -23.49 -6.33
CA THR A 515 32.54 -22.75 -6.41
C THR A 515 32.67 -21.74 -5.28
N SER A 516 33.89 -21.39 -4.92
CA SER A 516 34.20 -20.38 -3.89
C SER A 516 35.46 -19.61 -4.27
N GLY A 517 35.58 -18.38 -3.76
CA GLY A 517 36.69 -17.47 -4.05
C GLY A 517 36.23 -16.07 -4.38
N VAL A 518 36.74 -15.07 -3.65
CA VAL A 518 36.40 -13.67 -3.90
C VAL A 518 36.84 -13.27 -5.31
N GLY A 519 35.92 -12.61 -6.02
CA GLY A 519 36.16 -12.11 -7.38
C GLY A 519 36.04 -13.16 -8.48
N ASN A 520 35.59 -14.38 -8.18
CA ASN A 520 35.19 -15.31 -9.22
C ASN A 520 34.11 -14.68 -10.14
N TYR A 521 34.03 -15.15 -11.37
CA TYR A 521 33.03 -14.71 -12.34
C TYR A 521 32.60 -15.85 -13.25
N ALA A 522 31.40 -15.79 -13.81
CA ALA A 522 30.93 -16.74 -14.81
C ALA A 522 31.02 -16.13 -16.22
N ARG A 523 31.38 -16.92 -17.22
CA ARG A 523 31.49 -16.50 -18.62
C ARG A 523 30.82 -17.50 -19.54
N MET A 524 30.01 -17.00 -20.47
CA MET A 524 29.64 -17.74 -21.67
C MET A 524 30.76 -17.58 -22.69
N GLN A 525 31.46 -18.66 -23.05
CA GLN A 525 32.60 -18.63 -23.95
C GLN A 525 32.16 -18.69 -25.41
N ASP A 526 33.00 -18.18 -26.31
CA ASP A 526 32.74 -18.22 -27.76
C ASP A 526 32.73 -19.64 -28.34
N ASP A 527 33.34 -20.61 -27.64
CA ASP A 527 33.36 -22.01 -28.03
C ASP A 527 32.07 -22.77 -27.63
N GLY A 528 31.13 -22.08 -26.96
CA GLY A 528 29.86 -22.61 -26.50
C GLY A 528 29.85 -23.19 -25.09
N ASN A 529 30.96 -23.06 -24.35
CA ASN A 529 31.04 -23.51 -22.96
C ASN A 529 30.63 -22.41 -21.97
N PHE A 530 29.88 -22.75 -20.93
CA PHE A 530 29.60 -21.82 -19.83
C PHE A 530 30.44 -22.22 -18.61
N VAL A 531 31.26 -21.29 -18.10
CA VAL A 531 32.34 -21.60 -17.16
C VAL A 531 32.39 -20.58 -16.04
N VAL A 532 32.59 -21.05 -14.80
CA VAL A 532 32.96 -20.21 -13.66
C VAL A 532 34.48 -20.20 -13.53
N TYR A 533 35.06 -19.01 -13.48
CA TYR A 533 36.48 -18.74 -13.37
C TYR A 533 36.86 -18.15 -12.02
N LYS A 534 38.07 -18.45 -11.56
CA LYS A 534 38.73 -17.65 -10.53
C LYS A 534 39.01 -16.22 -11.02
N ALA A 535 39.15 -15.26 -10.11
CA ALA A 535 39.30 -13.84 -10.43
C ALA A 535 40.38 -13.50 -11.48
N ASN A 536 41.53 -14.19 -11.44
CA ASN A 536 42.64 -14.00 -12.39
C ASN A 536 42.70 -15.05 -13.52
N GLY A 537 41.66 -15.86 -13.67
CA GLY A 537 41.52 -16.84 -14.74
C GLY A 537 40.84 -16.29 -15.99
N GLY A 538 40.61 -17.17 -16.95
CA GLY A 538 39.83 -16.86 -18.15
C GLY A 538 40.07 -17.83 -19.29
N GLN A 539 39.31 -17.67 -20.37
CA GLN A 539 39.42 -18.51 -21.56
C GLN A 539 40.86 -18.48 -22.12
N GLY A 540 41.45 -19.65 -22.29
CA GLY A 540 42.85 -19.82 -22.71
C GLY A 540 43.91 -19.49 -21.65
N LYS A 541 43.54 -19.03 -20.45
CA LYS A 541 44.44 -18.69 -19.34
C LYS A 541 44.38 -19.68 -18.16
N GLY A 542 43.43 -20.60 -18.19
CA GLY A 542 43.15 -21.53 -17.09
C GLY A 542 42.40 -20.86 -15.93
N GLY A 543 42.29 -21.59 -14.81
CA GLY A 543 41.54 -21.11 -13.63
C GLY A 543 40.05 -21.44 -13.64
N ASP A 544 39.64 -22.37 -14.48
CA ASP A 544 38.30 -22.94 -14.56
C ASP A 544 37.98 -23.66 -13.25
N LEU A 545 36.92 -23.21 -12.56
CA LEU A 545 36.44 -23.79 -11.30
C LEU A 545 35.26 -24.73 -11.52
N TRP A 546 34.41 -24.43 -12.51
CA TRP A 546 33.25 -25.23 -12.89
C TRP A 546 32.90 -24.97 -14.36
N SER A 547 32.31 -25.94 -15.06
CA SER A 547 31.93 -25.80 -16.48
C SER A 547 30.78 -26.73 -16.86
N THR A 548 29.93 -26.27 -17.80
CA THR A 548 28.84 -27.05 -18.41
C THR A 548 29.31 -28.18 -19.33
N LYS A 549 30.59 -28.19 -19.72
CA LYS A 549 31.18 -29.16 -20.68
C LYS A 549 30.51 -29.13 -22.05
N THR A 550 30.10 -27.94 -22.51
CA THR A 550 29.39 -27.73 -23.78
C THR A 550 30.26 -27.10 -24.87
N SER A 551 31.59 -27.17 -24.74
CA SER A 551 32.51 -26.65 -25.75
C SER A 551 32.32 -27.32 -27.12
N LYS A 552 32.84 -26.69 -28.19
CA LYS A 552 32.65 -27.05 -29.61
C LYS A 552 31.24 -26.82 -30.14
N ASN A 553 30.48 -25.92 -29.49
CA ASN A 553 29.18 -25.46 -29.96
C ASN A 553 29.25 -23.94 -30.16
N PRO A 554 29.95 -23.45 -31.20
CA PRO A 554 30.07 -22.01 -31.43
C PRO A 554 28.69 -21.38 -31.53
N GLU A 555 28.58 -20.13 -31.08
CA GLU A 555 27.32 -19.37 -31.02
C GLU A 555 26.24 -19.95 -30.08
N ALA A 556 26.57 -20.97 -29.27
CA ALA A 556 25.72 -21.33 -28.16
C ALA A 556 25.57 -20.15 -27.18
N PHE A 557 24.46 -20.13 -26.45
CA PHE A 557 24.13 -19.06 -25.51
C PHE A 557 23.51 -19.61 -24.23
N LEU A 558 23.73 -18.91 -23.13
CA LEU A 558 23.09 -19.18 -21.85
C LEU A 558 21.79 -18.39 -21.77
N ARG A 559 20.73 -18.99 -21.22
CA ARG A 559 19.46 -18.31 -20.97
C ARG A 559 18.85 -18.77 -19.66
N LEU A 560 18.30 -17.81 -18.91
CA LEU A 560 17.42 -18.04 -17.78
C LEU A 560 15.98 -17.91 -18.27
N ASP A 561 15.32 -19.04 -18.43
CA ASP A 561 13.97 -19.13 -18.97
C ASP A 561 12.92 -18.64 -17.97
N ASP A 562 11.75 -18.24 -18.48
CA ASP A 562 10.64 -17.70 -17.68
C ASP A 562 10.12 -18.70 -16.63
N ASP A 563 10.29 -20.01 -16.85
CA ASP A 563 9.97 -21.07 -15.91
C ASP A 563 11.06 -21.30 -14.83
N GLY A 564 12.09 -20.46 -14.83
CA GLY A 564 13.15 -20.45 -13.82
C GLY A 564 14.31 -21.40 -14.11
N LYS A 565 14.34 -22.06 -15.28
CA LYS A 565 15.43 -22.96 -15.66
C LYS A 565 16.60 -22.21 -16.27
N LEU A 566 17.81 -22.53 -15.82
CA LEU A 566 19.04 -22.07 -16.45
C LEU A 566 19.50 -23.10 -17.49
N VAL A 567 19.66 -22.66 -18.75
CA VAL A 567 19.89 -23.56 -19.88
C VAL A 567 20.98 -22.99 -20.80
N VAL A 568 21.84 -23.84 -21.32
CA VAL A 568 22.71 -23.52 -22.46
C VAL A 568 22.09 -24.12 -23.72
N TYR A 569 21.82 -23.29 -24.71
CA TYR A 569 21.23 -23.66 -26.00
C TYR A 569 22.26 -23.59 -27.12
N LYS A 570 22.09 -24.45 -28.14
CA LYS A 570 22.76 -24.30 -29.44
C LYS A 570 22.32 -23.01 -30.13
N ALA A 571 23.12 -22.55 -31.09
CA ALA A 571 22.75 -21.47 -32.00
C ALA A 571 21.37 -21.72 -32.64
N GLY A 572 20.50 -20.70 -32.62
CA GLY A 572 19.12 -20.80 -33.12
C GLY A 572 18.17 -21.67 -32.28
N GLY A 573 18.61 -22.23 -31.15
CA GLY A 573 17.77 -22.98 -30.21
C GLY A 573 16.86 -22.08 -29.34
N GLY A 574 16.05 -22.71 -28.50
CA GLY A 574 15.13 -22.03 -27.58
C GLY A 574 14.40 -23.03 -26.68
N GLN A 575 13.42 -22.58 -25.89
CA GLN A 575 12.71 -23.44 -24.94
C GLN A 575 12.26 -24.78 -25.57
N GLY A 576 12.85 -25.88 -25.09
CA GLY A 576 12.55 -27.24 -25.55
C GLY A 576 13.30 -27.74 -26.79
N GLN A 577 14.10 -26.90 -27.46
CA GLN A 577 14.87 -27.28 -28.66
C GLN A 577 16.34 -26.85 -28.57
N GLY A 578 17.25 -27.74 -28.99
CA GLY A 578 18.69 -27.40 -29.04
C GLY A 578 19.36 -27.25 -27.67
N VAL A 579 18.83 -27.90 -26.62
CA VAL A 579 19.42 -27.88 -25.26
C VAL A 579 20.77 -28.61 -25.27
N LEU A 580 21.82 -27.95 -24.80
CA LEU A 580 23.15 -28.53 -24.58
C LEU A 580 23.39 -28.90 -23.12
N TRP A 581 22.88 -28.06 -22.21
CA TRP A 581 22.99 -28.27 -20.76
C TRP A 581 21.84 -27.56 -20.07
N LYS A 582 21.42 -28.06 -18.90
CA LYS A 582 20.47 -27.39 -18.01
C LYS A 582 20.91 -27.59 -16.56
N ALA A 583 20.63 -26.60 -15.71
CA ALA A 583 20.78 -26.77 -14.27
C ALA A 583 19.86 -27.91 -13.79
N GLY A 584 20.42 -28.77 -12.93
CA GLY A 584 19.81 -30.02 -12.46
C GLY A 584 18.56 -29.83 -11.62
#